data_AF-A0A1H5YCA1-F1
#
_entry.id   AF-A0A1H5YCA1-F1
#
_cell.length_a   1.000
_cell.length_b   1.000
_cell.length_c   1.000
_cell.angle_alpha   90.00
_cell.angle_beta   90.00
_cell.angle_gamma   90.00
#
_symmetry.space_group_name_H-M   'P 1'
#
loop_
_entity.id
_entity.type
_entity.pdbx_description
1 polymer ?
#
loop_
_entity_poly.entity_id
_entity_poly.type
_entity_poly.pdbx_seq_one_letter_code
_entity_poly.pdbx_strand_id
1 'polypeptide(L)'
;MARPAVKREAVAHLKAELGLSERRACRIVGADRKMTRYRSVRPPETALRKRLRDLANERRRFGYRRLFVLLRREDEPSGINPELSIGKQCKLLSISRSSFYYQPKGETALNLTLMRQIDEQFLETPFFGVRQMTWHLRNEGHLVDEKRIRRLMRLMGLMP
;
A
#
# COMPACT_ATOMS: atom_id res chain seq x y z
N MET A 1 28.09 0.51 18.57
CA MET A 1 28.58 -0.06 17.29
C MET A 1 28.29 0.91 16.14
N ALA A 2 29.26 1.21 15.28
CA ALA A 2 29.06 2.09 14.13
C ALA A 2 28.24 1.42 13.01
N ARG A 3 27.39 2.20 12.33
CA ARG A 3 26.58 1.74 11.20
C ARG A 3 27.47 1.29 10.02
N PRO A 4 27.06 0.29 9.22
CA PRO A 4 27.85 -0.18 8.08
C PRO A 4 28.25 0.90 7.07
N ALA A 5 27.41 1.93 6.86
CA ALA A 5 27.73 3.06 5.99
C ALA A 5 28.94 3.87 6.49
N VAL A 6 28.94 4.23 7.78
CA VAL A 6 30.03 4.96 8.45
C VAL A 6 31.33 4.16 8.40
N LYS A 7 31.26 2.82 8.57
CA LYS A 7 32.43 1.96 8.43
C LYS A 7 32.98 1.95 6.99
N ARG A 8 32.13 2.02 5.96
CA ARG A 8 32.59 2.09 4.56
C ARG A 8 33.26 3.41 4.26
N GLU A 9 32.69 4.51 4.73
CA GLU A 9 33.28 5.86 4.59
C GLU A 9 34.65 5.92 5.25
N ALA A 10 34.78 5.42 6.49
CA ALA A 10 36.07 5.36 7.18
C ALA A 10 37.11 4.52 6.41
N VAL A 11 36.75 3.35 5.87
CA VAL A 11 37.67 2.55 5.04
C VAL A 11 38.03 3.27 3.75
N ALA A 12 37.09 3.96 3.11
CA ALA A 12 37.35 4.73 1.89
C ALA A 12 38.32 5.89 2.14
N HIS A 13 38.14 6.62 3.23
CA HIS A 13 39.00 7.72 3.65
C HIS A 13 40.43 7.24 3.96
N LEU A 14 40.59 6.17 4.74
CA LEU A 14 41.92 5.58 5.01
C LEU A 14 42.64 5.08 3.75
N LYS A 15 41.89 4.62 2.74
CA LYS A 15 42.48 4.24 1.43
C LYS A 15 42.91 5.46 0.64
N ALA A 16 42.08 6.51 0.62
CA ALA A 16 42.29 7.71 -0.20
C ALA A 16 43.39 8.63 0.36
N GLU A 17 43.40 8.87 1.67
CA GLU A 17 44.29 9.88 2.28
C GLU A 17 45.61 9.29 2.77
N LEU A 18 45.57 8.05 3.29
CA LEU A 18 46.76 7.39 3.85
C LEU A 18 47.37 6.34 2.91
N GLY A 19 46.84 6.19 1.69
CA GLY A 19 47.31 5.24 0.68
C GLY A 19 47.23 3.77 1.14
N LEU A 20 46.44 3.46 2.17
CA LEU A 20 46.42 2.13 2.76
C LEU A 20 45.72 1.14 1.83
N SER A 21 46.22 -0.11 1.80
CA SER A 21 45.51 -1.19 1.13
C SER A 21 44.16 -1.45 1.80
N GLU A 22 43.16 -1.84 1.02
CA GLU A 22 41.82 -2.12 1.54
C GLU A 22 41.81 -3.16 2.67
N ARG A 23 42.72 -4.15 2.62
CA ARG A 23 42.88 -5.14 3.69
C ARG A 23 43.32 -4.48 5.00
N ARG A 24 44.27 -3.55 4.94
CA ARG A 24 44.82 -2.85 6.10
C ARG A 24 43.80 -1.86 6.66
N ALA A 25 43.13 -1.09 5.79
CA ALA A 25 42.07 -0.18 6.18
C ALA A 25 40.87 -0.90 6.84
N CYS A 26 40.40 -2.02 6.27
CA CYS A 26 39.32 -2.83 6.87
C CYS A 26 39.70 -3.40 8.24
N ARG A 27 40.97 -3.80 8.45
CA ARG A 27 41.45 -4.31 9.74
C ARG A 27 41.44 -3.22 10.82
N ILE A 28 41.88 -2.00 10.47
CA ILE A 28 41.89 -0.85 11.39
C ILE A 28 40.47 -0.45 11.80
N VAL A 29 39.53 -0.41 10.86
CA VAL A 29 38.13 0.00 11.10
C VAL A 29 37.30 -1.11 11.75
N GLY A 30 37.78 -2.36 11.77
CA GLY A 30 36.97 -3.51 12.18
C GLY A 30 35.76 -3.72 11.27
N ALA A 31 35.99 -3.63 9.95
CA ALA A 31 34.99 -3.81 8.91
C ALA A 31 35.27 -5.09 8.11
N ASP A 32 34.23 -5.88 7.86
CA ASP A 32 34.32 -7.02 6.96
C ASP A 32 34.48 -6.55 5.50
N ARG A 33 35.41 -7.15 4.75
CA ARG A 33 35.73 -6.76 3.36
C ARG A 33 34.56 -6.99 2.40
N LYS A 34 33.74 -8.04 2.60
CA LYS A 34 32.54 -8.29 1.80
C LYS A 34 31.51 -7.20 2.03
N MET A 35 31.36 -6.74 3.27
CA MET A 35 30.50 -5.60 3.61
C MET A 35 31.01 -4.31 2.95
N THR A 36 32.32 -4.05 2.97
CA THR A 36 32.91 -2.85 2.35
C THR A 36 32.74 -2.83 0.83
N ARG A 37 32.87 -3.98 0.18
CA ARG A 37 32.71 -4.13 -1.28
C ARG A 37 31.27 -4.17 -1.75
N TYR A 38 30.31 -4.35 -0.85
CA TYR A 38 28.90 -4.45 -1.21
C TYR A 38 28.41 -3.15 -1.86
N ARG A 39 28.03 -3.23 -3.13
CA ARG A 39 27.36 -2.18 -3.88
C ARG A 39 25.91 -2.59 -4.13
N SER A 40 24.98 -1.69 -3.81
CA SER A 40 23.59 -1.86 -4.22
C SER A 40 23.51 -1.77 -5.74
N VAL A 41 23.01 -2.81 -6.39
CA VAL A 41 22.79 -2.85 -7.85
C VAL A 41 21.48 -2.13 -8.23
N ARG A 42 20.60 -1.87 -7.25
CA ARG A 42 19.29 -1.26 -7.50
C ARG A 42 19.44 0.23 -7.83
N PRO A 43 18.81 0.72 -8.93
CA PRO A 43 18.79 2.14 -9.24
C PRO A 43 18.17 2.93 -8.07
N PRO A 44 18.68 4.12 -7.74
CA PRO A 44 18.08 4.97 -6.73
C PRO A 44 16.73 5.48 -7.27
N GLU A 45 15.63 4.80 -6.90
CA GLU A 45 14.24 5.21 -7.13
C GLU A 45 13.87 6.43 -6.23
N THR A 46 14.71 7.47 -6.22
CA THR A 46 14.59 8.64 -5.35
C THR A 46 13.36 9.48 -5.69
N ALA A 47 13.06 9.64 -6.98
CA ALA A 47 11.86 10.33 -7.46
C ALA A 47 10.58 9.65 -6.96
N LEU A 48 10.47 8.33 -7.15
CA LEU A 48 9.33 7.53 -6.70
C LEU A 48 9.15 7.58 -5.17
N ARG A 49 10.24 7.48 -4.41
CA ARG A 49 10.18 7.58 -2.94
C ARG A 49 9.71 8.95 -2.47
N LYS A 50 10.07 10.02 -3.20
CA LYS A 50 9.61 11.37 -2.92
C LYS A 50 8.11 11.48 -3.20
N ARG A 51 7.65 11.02 -4.38
CA ARG A 51 6.23 11.04 -4.75
C ARG A 51 5.34 10.27 -3.78
N LEU A 52 5.77 9.08 -3.35
CA LEU A 52 5.07 8.28 -2.33
C LEU A 52 4.93 9.03 -1.01
N ARG A 53 5.95 9.78 -0.60
CA ARG A 53 5.94 10.57 0.63
C ARG A 53 4.99 11.76 0.50
N ASP A 54 4.99 12.42 -0.65
CA ASP A 54 4.12 13.56 -0.92
C ASP A 54 2.63 13.13 -0.89
N LEU A 55 2.28 12.04 -1.59
CA LEU A 55 0.92 11.48 -1.58
C LEU A 55 0.48 11.01 -0.18
N ALA A 56 1.39 10.42 0.59
CA ALA A 56 1.11 10.01 1.97
C ALA A 56 0.85 11.21 2.89
N ASN A 57 1.54 12.33 2.65
CA ASN A 57 1.35 13.58 3.40
C ASN A 57 0.05 14.28 3.04
N GLU A 58 -0.32 14.32 1.75
CA GLU A 58 -1.58 14.89 1.26
C GLU A 58 -2.80 14.10 1.71
N ARG A 59 -2.70 12.77 1.79
CA ARG A 59 -3.81 11.88 2.13
C ARG A 59 -3.44 10.96 3.27
N ARG A 60 -3.23 11.52 4.47
CA ARG A 60 -2.76 10.81 5.69
C ARG A 60 -3.58 9.58 6.10
N ARG A 61 -4.86 9.51 5.72
CA ARG A 61 -5.75 8.34 5.96
C ARG A 61 -5.57 7.20 4.95
N PHE A 62 -4.83 7.43 3.87
CA PHE A 62 -4.66 6.44 2.81
C PHE A 62 -3.44 5.57 3.12
N GLY A 63 -3.69 4.28 3.33
CA GLY A 63 -2.62 3.29 3.39
C GLY A 63 -1.95 3.07 2.02
N TYR A 64 -0.81 2.37 2.03
CA TYR A 64 0.04 2.14 0.84
C TYR A 64 -0.72 1.61 -0.40
N ARG A 65 -1.80 0.83 -0.21
CA ARG A 65 -2.63 0.31 -1.31
C ARG A 65 -3.36 1.40 -2.10
N ARG A 66 -3.89 2.42 -1.42
CA ARG A 66 -4.60 3.53 -2.07
C ARG A 66 -3.63 4.51 -2.72
N LEU A 67 -2.46 4.72 -2.11
CA LEU A 67 -1.37 5.52 -2.70
C LEU A 67 -0.88 4.91 -4.03
N PHE A 68 -0.81 3.58 -4.10
CA PHE A 68 -0.42 2.85 -5.31
C PHE A 68 -1.43 2.94 -6.47
N VAL A 69 -2.73 3.05 -6.16
CA VAL A 69 -3.77 3.29 -7.18
C VAL A 69 -3.66 4.70 -7.74
N LEU A 70 -3.31 5.68 -6.91
CA LEU A 70 -3.09 7.06 -7.33
C LEU A 70 -1.83 7.17 -8.21
N LEU A 71 -0.74 6.52 -7.83
CA LEU A 71 0.48 6.46 -8.65
C LEU A 71 0.27 5.83 -10.03
N ARG A 72 -0.58 4.79 -10.14
CA ARG A 72 -0.98 4.20 -11.42
C ARG A 72 -1.79 5.14 -12.32
N ARG A 73 -2.48 6.13 -11.74
CA ARG A 73 -3.26 7.14 -12.49
C ARG A 73 -2.40 8.32 -12.96
N GLU A 74 -1.21 8.48 -12.38
CA GLU A 74 -0.24 9.52 -12.73
C GLU A 74 0.83 9.00 -13.72
N ASP A 75 0.63 7.81 -14.31
CA ASP A 75 1.56 7.12 -15.21
C ASP A 75 2.99 6.98 -14.64
N GLU A 76 3.16 7.06 -13.32
CA GLU A 76 4.45 6.78 -12.68
C GLU A 76 4.74 5.27 -12.74
N PRO A 77 5.98 4.86 -13.07
CA PRO A 77 6.35 3.46 -13.38
C PRO A 77 6.44 2.53 -12.15
N SER A 78 5.63 2.80 -11.13
CA SER A 78 5.73 2.18 -9.82
C SER A 78 4.78 1.01 -9.57
N GLY A 79 3.94 0.63 -10.54
CA GLY A 79 2.92 -0.40 -10.31
C GLY A 79 3.20 -1.80 -10.84
N ILE A 80 3.84 -1.92 -12.01
CA ILE A 80 4.09 -3.16 -12.76
C ILE A 80 5.27 -2.84 -13.68
N ASN A 81 6.41 -3.50 -13.51
CA ASN A 81 7.48 -3.45 -14.51
C ASN A 81 7.24 -4.62 -15.49
N PRO A 82 6.94 -4.37 -16.78
CA PRO A 82 6.70 -5.43 -17.77
C PRO A 82 7.90 -6.38 -17.93
N GLU A 83 9.11 -5.94 -17.60
CA GLU A 83 10.34 -6.74 -17.66
C GLU A 83 10.53 -7.64 -16.43
N LEU A 84 9.77 -7.43 -15.35
CA LEU A 84 9.88 -8.22 -14.11
C LEU A 84 8.73 -9.23 -13.99
N SER A 85 9.07 -10.50 -13.79
CA SER A 85 8.07 -11.54 -13.48
C SER A 85 7.21 -11.17 -12.25
N ILE A 86 5.92 -11.52 -12.28
CA ILE A 86 4.94 -11.25 -11.21
C ILE A 86 5.41 -11.72 -9.82
N GLY A 87 6.22 -12.78 -9.75
CA GLY A 87 6.82 -13.25 -8.50
C GLY A 87 7.86 -12.29 -7.90
N LYS A 88 8.70 -11.66 -8.74
CA LYS A 88 9.63 -10.61 -8.30
C LYS A 88 8.88 -9.36 -7.87
N GLN A 89 7.80 -9.00 -8.57
CA GLN A 89 6.94 -7.87 -8.21
C GLN A 89 6.30 -8.07 -6.83
N CYS A 90 5.67 -9.22 -6.58
CA CYS A 90 5.03 -9.53 -5.29
C CYS A 90 6.05 -9.52 -4.12
N LYS A 91 7.26 -10.05 -4.35
CA LYS A 91 8.34 -10.07 -3.34
C LYS A 91 8.88 -8.68 -3.04
N LEU A 92 8.98 -7.81 -4.05
CA LEU A 92 9.42 -6.42 -3.90
C LEU A 92 8.40 -5.58 -3.12
N LEU A 93 7.11 -5.88 -3.34
CA LEU A 93 5.96 -5.18 -2.76
C LEU A 93 5.49 -5.77 -1.42
N SER A 94 6.15 -6.81 -0.92
CA SER A 94 5.77 -7.53 0.31
C SER A 94 4.29 -7.94 0.35
N ILE A 95 3.73 -8.30 -0.80
CA ILE A 95 2.37 -8.85 -0.92
C ILE A 95 2.44 -10.31 -1.36
N SER A 96 1.46 -11.11 -0.94
CA SER A 96 1.33 -12.47 -1.47
C SER A 96 0.94 -12.40 -2.95
N ARG A 97 1.40 -13.40 -3.73
CA ARG A 97 0.93 -13.57 -5.12
C ARG A 97 -0.59 -13.68 -5.21
N SER A 98 -1.22 -14.33 -4.24
CA SER A 98 -2.69 -14.42 -4.16
C SER A 98 -3.35 -13.05 -4.02
N SER A 99 -2.77 -12.13 -3.25
CA SER A 99 -3.30 -10.77 -3.13
C SER A 99 -3.16 -9.97 -4.42
N PHE A 100 -2.16 -10.26 -5.27
CA PHE A 100 -1.97 -9.59 -6.56
C PHE A 100 -3.03 -10.02 -7.57
N TYR A 101 -3.35 -11.32 -7.62
CA TYR A 101 -4.38 -11.86 -8.51
C TYR A 101 -5.80 -11.74 -7.96
N TYR A 102 -5.96 -11.42 -6.68
CA TYR A 102 -7.27 -11.26 -6.08
C TYR A 102 -7.99 -10.06 -6.68
N GLN A 103 -8.96 -10.35 -7.55
CA GLN A 103 -9.97 -9.39 -7.95
C GLN A 103 -11.11 -9.46 -6.94
N PRO A 104 -11.43 -8.37 -6.23
CA PRO A 104 -12.58 -8.36 -5.35
C PRO A 104 -13.82 -8.65 -6.17
N LYS A 105 -14.54 -9.71 -5.79
CA LYS A 105 -15.85 -10.01 -6.35
C LYS A 105 -16.75 -8.82 -6.01
N GLY A 106 -17.26 -8.14 -7.04
CA GLY A 106 -18.18 -7.02 -6.86
C GLY A 106 -19.43 -7.42 -6.09
N GLU A 107 -20.27 -6.44 -5.76
CA GLU A 107 -21.57 -6.72 -5.14
C GLU A 107 -22.53 -7.39 -6.13
N THR A 108 -23.47 -8.17 -5.59
CA THR A 108 -24.52 -8.79 -6.40
C THR A 108 -25.47 -7.71 -6.93
N ALA A 109 -26.14 -7.98 -8.07
CA ALA A 109 -27.13 -7.06 -8.64
C ALA A 109 -28.21 -6.68 -7.63
N LEU A 110 -28.69 -7.66 -6.83
CA LEU A 110 -29.64 -7.40 -5.74
C LEU A 110 -29.08 -6.42 -4.71
N ASN A 111 -27.84 -6.61 -4.25
CA ASN A 111 -27.23 -5.70 -3.28
C ASN A 111 -27.08 -4.28 -3.84
N LEU A 112 -26.76 -4.14 -5.14
CA LEU A 112 -26.70 -2.83 -5.79
C LEU A 112 -28.07 -2.16 -5.82
N THR A 113 -29.15 -2.90 -6.10
CA THR A 113 -30.53 -2.38 -6.02
C THR A 113 -30.86 -1.95 -4.59
N LEU A 114 -30.58 -2.79 -3.60
CA LEU A 114 -30.80 -2.47 -2.19
C LEU A 114 -30.01 -1.21 -1.76
N MET A 115 -28.75 -1.09 -2.20
CA MET A 115 -27.94 0.10 -1.90
C MET A 115 -28.53 1.37 -2.50
N ARG A 116 -29.17 1.31 -3.68
CA ARG A 116 -29.85 2.48 -4.27
C ARG A 116 -31.08 2.89 -3.46
N GLN A 117 -31.91 1.93 -3.06
CA GLN A 117 -33.10 2.20 -2.24
C GLN A 117 -32.74 2.69 -0.84
N ILE A 118 -31.67 2.15 -0.25
CA ILE A 118 -31.14 2.65 1.02
C ILE A 118 -30.73 4.12 0.88
N ASP A 119 -30.06 4.48 -0.21
CA ASP A 119 -29.60 5.86 -0.45
C ASP A 119 -30.81 6.80 -0.61
N GLU A 120 -31.79 6.42 -1.42
CA GLU A 120 -33.04 7.15 -1.62
C GLU A 120 -33.80 7.34 -0.30
N GLN A 121 -34.03 6.28 0.46
CA GLN A 121 -34.71 6.34 1.75
C GLN A 121 -33.94 7.14 2.79
N PHE A 122 -32.60 7.10 2.75
CA PHE A 122 -31.75 7.86 3.66
C PHE A 122 -31.84 9.37 3.39
N LEU A 123 -32.01 9.78 2.12
CA LEU A 123 -32.25 11.19 1.77
C LEU A 123 -33.63 11.67 2.24
N GLU A 124 -34.64 10.82 2.13
CA GLU A 124 -35.99 11.15 2.63
C GLU A 124 -36.07 11.16 4.16
N THR A 125 -35.40 10.21 4.81
CA THR A 125 -35.46 10.01 6.26
C THR A 125 -34.08 9.78 6.89
N PRO A 126 -33.30 10.87 7.12
CA PRO A 126 -31.91 10.76 7.59
C PRO A 126 -31.72 10.13 8.99
N PHE A 127 -32.80 9.92 9.74
CA PHE A 127 -32.78 9.30 11.07
C PHE A 127 -32.99 7.77 11.03
N PHE A 128 -33.20 7.17 9.85
CA PHE A 128 -33.42 5.73 9.72
C PHE A 128 -32.16 4.94 10.02
N GLY A 129 -32.18 4.21 11.14
CA GLY A 129 -31.17 3.22 11.48
C GLY A 129 -31.39 1.88 10.78
N VAL A 130 -30.48 0.92 11.03
CA VAL A 130 -30.50 -0.43 10.42
C VAL A 130 -31.86 -1.12 10.53
N ARG A 131 -32.52 -1.05 11.70
CA ARG A 131 -33.81 -1.71 11.93
C ARG A 131 -34.92 -1.09 11.09
N GLN A 132 -35.01 0.24 11.05
CA GLN A 132 -36.01 0.97 10.26
C GLN A 132 -35.79 0.76 8.77
N MET A 133 -34.54 0.82 8.33
CA MET A 133 -34.17 0.55 6.94
C MET A 133 -34.50 -0.89 6.52
N THR A 134 -34.28 -1.86 7.40
CA THR A 134 -34.64 -3.27 7.13
C THR A 134 -36.16 -3.44 7.03
N TRP A 135 -36.93 -2.78 7.90
CA TRP A 135 -38.38 -2.81 7.83
C TRP A 135 -38.90 -2.16 6.54
N HIS A 136 -38.36 -1.00 6.17
CA HIS A 136 -38.73 -0.28 4.95
C HIS A 136 -38.50 -1.16 3.70
N LEU A 137 -37.30 -1.71 3.54
CA LEU A 137 -36.99 -2.58 2.40
C LEU A 137 -37.84 -3.85 2.36
N ARG A 138 -38.21 -4.41 3.52
CA ARG A 138 -39.15 -5.55 3.58
C ARG A 138 -40.55 -5.15 3.15
N ASN A 139 -41.01 -3.95 3.51
CA ASN A 139 -42.30 -3.43 3.10
C ASN A 139 -42.35 -3.19 1.58
N GLU A 140 -41.22 -2.88 0.96
CA GLU A 140 -41.06 -2.80 -0.50
C GLU A 140 -40.89 -4.17 -1.20
N GLY A 141 -40.98 -5.28 -0.45
CA GLY A 141 -40.95 -6.64 -0.99
C GLY A 141 -39.59 -7.33 -0.97
N HIS A 142 -38.56 -6.73 -0.37
CA HIS A 142 -37.24 -7.36 -0.28
C HIS A 142 -37.12 -8.28 0.93
N LEU A 143 -36.80 -9.56 0.71
CA LEU A 143 -36.50 -10.52 1.77
C LEU A 143 -35.06 -10.34 2.30
N VAL A 144 -34.86 -9.30 3.12
CA VAL A 144 -33.55 -8.91 3.68
C VAL A 144 -33.48 -9.11 5.19
N ASP A 145 -32.28 -9.38 5.71
CA ASP A 145 -32.00 -9.44 7.15
C ASP A 145 -31.24 -8.19 7.63
N GLU A 146 -31.32 -7.91 8.93
CA GLU A 146 -30.64 -6.75 9.51
C GLU A 146 -29.12 -6.85 9.38
N LYS A 147 -28.54 -8.06 9.36
CA LYS A 147 -27.10 -8.27 9.20
C LYS A 147 -26.62 -7.80 7.82
N ARG A 148 -27.37 -8.12 6.75
CA ARG A 148 -27.08 -7.66 5.39
C ARG A 148 -27.23 -6.16 5.28
N ILE A 149 -28.33 -5.58 5.78
CA ILE A 149 -28.55 -4.13 5.72
C ILE A 149 -27.44 -3.38 6.48
N ARG A 150 -27.05 -3.85 7.67
CA ARG A 150 -25.93 -3.29 8.43
C ARG A 150 -24.62 -3.29 7.63
N ARG A 151 -24.32 -4.40 6.94
CA ARG A 151 -23.13 -4.50 6.07
C ARG A 151 -23.19 -3.49 4.93
N LEU A 152 -24.33 -3.41 4.23
CA LEU A 152 -24.49 -2.50 3.09
C LEU A 152 -24.38 -1.04 3.53
N MET A 153 -25.04 -0.64 4.61
CA MET A 153 -24.93 0.72 5.17
C MET A 153 -23.49 1.08 5.57
N ARG A 154 -22.71 0.13 6.12
CA ARG A 154 -21.27 0.35 6.40
C ARG A 154 -20.43 0.48 5.14
N LEU A 155 -20.70 -0.34 4.11
CA LEU A 155 -20.02 -0.21 2.82
C LEU A 155 -20.32 1.13 2.14
N MET A 156 -21.52 1.66 2.33
CA MET A 156 -21.94 2.99 1.86
C MET A 156 -21.41 4.14 2.72
N GLY A 157 -20.87 3.87 3.91
CA GLY A 157 -20.37 4.90 4.82
C GLY A 157 -21.45 5.67 5.59
N LEU A 158 -22.68 5.14 5.67
CA LEU A 158 -23.81 5.74 6.39
C LEU A 158 -23.75 5.50 7.90
N MET A 159 -22.79 4.72 8.38
CA MET A 159 -22.59 4.42 9.80
C MET A 159 -21.10 4.35 10.16
N PRO A 160 -20.72 4.71 11.40
CA PRO A 160 -19.38 4.46 11.94
C PRO A 160 -19.10 2.96 12.23
#